data_AF-A0A2T3NZ54-F1
#
_entry.id   AF-A0A2T3NZ54-F1
#
_cell.length_a   1.000
_cell.length_b   1.000
_cell.length_c   1.000
_cell.angle_alpha   90.00
_cell.angle_beta   90.00
_cell.angle_gamma   90.00
#
_symmetry.space_group_name_H-M   'P 1'
#
loop_
_entity.id
_entity.type
_entity.pdbx_description
1 polymer ?
#
loop_
_entity_poly.entity_id
_entity_poly.type
_entity_poly.pdbx_seq_one_letter_code
_entity_poly.pdbx_strand_id
1 'polypeptide(L)'
;MFKDKFGKWPRLMKLLVLLSLLPPVTALVLVHQNLAPLHLMHDVLVGVSCFNALLLTWGLLLKIRSKKYWYRNYHIGKTMMLAVVPILACGYILVTDPHEHNIANQTKQDRAVQITIN
;
A
#
# COMPACT_ATOMS: atom_id res chain seq x y z
N MET A 1 -29.43 -12.25 -24.23
CA MET A 1 -28.03 -12.65 -23.93
C MET A 1 -27.24 -11.40 -23.56
N PHE A 2 -27.24 -11.03 -22.28
CA PHE A 2 -26.67 -9.76 -21.81
C PHE A 2 -25.18 -9.69 -22.14
N LYS A 3 -24.79 -8.69 -22.93
CA LYS A 3 -23.41 -8.37 -23.29
C LYS A 3 -22.66 -7.98 -22.01
N ASP A 4 -22.02 -8.97 -21.39
CA ASP A 4 -21.49 -8.88 -20.03
C ASP A 4 -20.21 -8.02 -20.00
N LYS A 5 -20.37 -6.70 -19.95
CA LYS A 5 -19.26 -5.75 -19.76
C LYS A 5 -18.68 -5.83 -18.33
N PHE A 6 -19.30 -6.56 -17.40
CA PHE A 6 -18.88 -6.62 -16.00
C PHE A 6 -17.73 -7.61 -15.73
N GLY A 7 -17.52 -8.63 -16.58
CA GLY A 7 -16.44 -9.61 -16.39
C GLY A 7 -15.01 -9.04 -16.43
N LYS A 8 -14.83 -7.81 -16.95
CA LYS A 8 -13.54 -7.11 -16.97
C LYS A 8 -13.19 -6.43 -15.63
N TRP A 9 -14.19 -5.98 -14.88
CA TRP A 9 -13.99 -5.19 -13.66
C TRP A 9 -13.30 -5.95 -12.52
N PRO A 10 -13.67 -7.21 -12.19
CA PRO A 10 -12.98 -7.98 -11.15
C PRO A 10 -11.53 -8.28 -11.53
N ARG A 11 -11.23 -8.45 -12.83
CA ARG A 11 -9.86 -8.69 -13.30
C ARG A 11 -9.01 -7.44 -13.20
N LEU A 12 -9.56 -6.29 -13.59
CA LEU A 12 -8.90 -5.00 -13.45
C LEU A 12 -8.60 -4.70 -11.98
N MET A 13 -9.58 -4.94 -11.09
CA MET A 13 -9.40 -4.73 -9.66
C MET A 13 -8.31 -5.63 -9.07
N LYS A 14 -8.29 -6.93 -9.42
CA LYS A 14 -7.21 -7.84 -9.03
C LYS A 14 -5.85 -7.33 -9.49
N LEU A 15 -5.75 -6.88 -10.74
CA LEU A 15 -4.52 -6.37 -11.31
C LEU A 15 -4.05 -5.10 -10.58
N LEU A 16 -4.96 -4.17 -10.29
CA LEU A 16 -4.67 -2.94 -9.53
C LEU A 16 -4.18 -3.25 -8.11
N VAL A 17 -4.84 -4.18 -7.41
CA VAL A 17 -4.43 -4.63 -6.07
C VAL A 17 -3.03 -5.25 -6.11
N LEU A 18 -2.77 -6.11 -7.09
CA LEU A 18 -1.47 -6.76 -7.24
C LEU A 18 -0.36 -5.76 -7.61
N LEU A 19 -0.69 -4.78 -8.45
CA LEU A 19 0.22 -3.69 -8.80
C LEU A 19 0.49 -2.75 -7.62
N SER A 20 -0.47 -2.59 -6.70
CA SER A 20 -0.28 -1.78 -5.48
C SER A 20 0.74 -2.36 -4.51
N LEU A 21 1.06 -3.66 -4.62
CA LEU A 21 2.08 -4.33 -3.79
C LEU A 21 3.51 -4.10 -4.29
N LEU A 22 3.68 -3.68 -5.54
CA LEU A 22 5.01 -3.41 -6.10
C LEU A 22 5.72 -2.23 -5.40
N PRO A 23 5.09 -1.04 -5.27
CA PRO A 23 5.75 0.11 -4.67
C PRO A 23 6.26 -0.12 -3.24
N PRO A 24 5.48 -0.72 -2.30
CA PRO A 24 5.97 -1.03 -0.95
C PRO A 24 7.15 -2.00 -0.96
N VAL A 25 7.12 -3.04 -1.79
CA VAL A 25 8.20 -4.03 -1.90
C VAL A 25 9.46 -3.37 -2.44
N THR A 26 9.34 -2.54 -3.48
CA THR A 26 10.49 -1.82 -4.04
C THR A 26 11.09 -0.84 -3.03
N ALA A 27 10.26 -0.11 -2.29
CA ALA A 27 10.71 0.82 -1.27
C ALA A 27 11.43 0.10 -0.12
N LEU A 28 10.90 -1.04 0.33
CA LEU A 28 11.55 -1.89 1.35
C LEU A 28 12.94 -2.35 0.90
N VAL A 29 13.08 -2.83 -0.33
CA VAL A 29 14.37 -3.27 -0.88
C VAL A 29 15.35 -2.10 -0.96
N LEU A 30 14.91 -0.92 -1.43
CA LEU A 30 15.74 0.28 -1.53
C LEU A 30 16.25 0.76 -0.16
N VAL A 31 15.38 0.77 0.86
CA VAL A 31 15.74 1.15 2.23
C VAL A 31 16.72 0.13 2.84
N HIS A 32 16.45 -1.16 2.66
CA HIS A 32 17.34 -2.22 3.17
C HIS A 32 18.72 -2.20 2.51
N GLN A 33 18.83 -1.72 1.27
CA GLN A 33 20.10 -1.55 0.57
C GLN A 33 20.79 -0.20 0.88
N ASN A 34 20.26 0.61 1.81
CA ASN A 34 20.73 1.97 2.12
C ASN A 34 20.74 2.92 0.91
N LEU A 35 19.95 2.63 -0.13
CA LEU A 35 19.85 3.44 -1.35
C LEU A 35 18.79 4.53 -1.24
N ALA A 36 17.88 4.42 -0.27
CA ALA A 36 16.84 5.39 -0.01
C ALA A 36 16.67 5.66 1.50
N PRO A 37 16.35 6.90 1.90
CA PRO A 37 16.09 7.24 3.29
C PRO A 37 14.72 6.72 3.74
N LEU A 38 14.60 6.47 5.05
CA LEU A 38 13.41 5.86 5.67
C LEU A 38 12.12 6.69 5.50
N HIS A 39 12.20 8.02 5.49
CA HIS A 39 11.04 8.89 5.28
C HIS A 39 10.33 8.62 3.93
N LEU A 40 11.09 8.26 2.90
CA LEU A 40 10.57 7.91 1.58
C LEU A 40 9.77 6.59 1.63
N MET A 41 10.14 5.66 2.52
CA MET A 41 9.36 4.44 2.77
C MET A 41 8.01 4.78 3.40
N HIS A 42 8.00 5.70 4.36
CA HIS A 42 6.78 6.11 5.04
C HIS A 42 5.80 6.75 4.06
N ASP A 43 6.27 7.68 3.21
CA ASP A 43 5.45 8.33 2.18
C ASP A 43 4.86 7.32 1.18
N VAL A 44 5.65 6.33 0.77
CA VAL A 44 5.19 5.23 -0.10
C VAL A 44 4.14 4.37 0.59
N LEU A 45 4.35 3.98 1.85
CA LEU A 45 3.38 3.20 2.62
C LEU A 45 2.05 3.95 2.77
N VAL A 46 2.09 5.24 3.07
CA VAL A 46 0.89 6.08 3.21
C VAL A 46 0.17 6.22 1.88
N GLY A 47 0.90 6.52 0.80
CA GLY A 47 0.34 6.64 -0.55
C GLY A 47 -0.34 5.34 -1.02
N VAL A 48 0.33 4.20 -0.81
CA VAL A 48 -0.22 2.88 -1.17
C VAL A 48 -1.42 2.50 -0.30
N SER A 49 -1.38 2.83 1.00
CA SER A 49 -2.51 2.60 1.90
C SER A 49 -3.73 3.42 1.47
N CYS A 50 -3.55 4.69 1.11
CA CYS A 50 -4.60 5.55 0.61
C CYS A 50 -5.18 5.03 -0.73
N PHE A 51 -4.31 4.64 -1.67
CA PHE A 51 -4.74 4.04 -2.93
C PHE A 51 -5.54 2.74 -2.73
N ASN A 52 -5.08 1.87 -1.83
CA ASN A 52 -5.80 0.63 -1.50
C ASN A 52 -7.14 0.91 -0.79
N ALA A 53 -7.24 1.94 0.04
CA ALA A 53 -8.51 2.39 0.62
C ALA A 53 -9.49 2.89 -0.46
N LEU A 54 -9.01 3.63 -1.46
CA LEU A 54 -9.81 4.04 -2.63
C LEU A 54 -10.28 2.83 -3.44
N LEU A 55 -9.41 1.84 -3.64
CA LEU A 55 -9.81 0.59 -4.29
C LEU A 55 -10.89 -0.12 -3.47
N LEU A 56 -10.74 -0.25 -2.15
CA LEU A 56 -11.76 -0.87 -1.31
C LEU A 56 -13.12 -0.15 -1.38
N THR A 57 -13.14 1.18 -1.32
CA THR A 57 -14.39 1.95 -1.44
C THR A 57 -15.03 1.75 -2.82
N TRP A 58 -14.23 1.74 -3.89
CA TRP A 58 -14.69 1.40 -5.24
C TRP A 58 -15.28 -0.02 -5.31
N GLY A 59 -14.60 -1.00 -4.73
CA GLY A 59 -15.07 -2.39 -4.65
C GLY A 59 -16.38 -2.53 -3.90
N LEU A 60 -16.54 -1.78 -2.81
CA LEU A 60 -17.76 -1.75 -2.01
C LEU A 60 -18.93 -1.15 -2.82
N LEU A 61 -18.70 -0.05 -3.52
CA LEU A 61 -19.70 0.56 -4.42
C LEU A 61 -20.16 -0.42 -5.50
N LEU A 62 -19.22 -1.15 -6.12
CA LEU A 62 -19.53 -2.21 -7.09
C LEU A 62 -20.31 -3.37 -6.47
N LYS A 63 -20.00 -3.74 -5.22
CA LYS A 63 -20.71 -4.79 -4.47
C LYS A 63 -22.17 -4.38 -4.21
N ILE A 64 -22.41 -3.15 -3.76
CA ILE A 64 -23.75 -2.60 -3.53
C ILE A 64 -24.56 -2.59 -4.84
N ARG A 65 -23.95 -2.13 -5.94
CA ARG A 65 -24.59 -2.10 -7.28
C ARG A 65 -24.87 -3.49 -7.85
N SER A 66 -24.11 -4.51 -7.47
CA SER A 66 -24.25 -5.89 -7.96
C SER A 66 -25.16 -6.78 -7.11
N LYS A 67 -25.77 -6.25 -6.04
CA LYS A 67 -26.64 -6.98 -5.10
C LYS A 67 -27.80 -7.72 -5.78
N LYS A 68 -28.27 -7.22 -6.94
CA LYS A 68 -29.35 -7.84 -7.75
C LYS A 68 -28.90 -9.10 -8.52
N TYR A 69 -27.60 -9.36 -8.61
CA TYR A 69 -27.01 -10.48 -9.37
C TYR A 69 -26.10 -11.32 -8.46
N TRP A 70 -26.64 -12.41 -7.92
CA TRP A 70 -25.99 -13.26 -6.91
C TRP A 70 -24.58 -13.72 -7.32
N TYR A 71 -24.41 -14.22 -8.55
CA TYR A 71 -23.11 -14.64 -9.09
C TYR A 71 -22.07 -13.50 -9.11
N ARG A 72 -22.49 -12.27 -9.43
CA ARG A 72 -21.58 -11.10 -9.51
C ARG A 72 -21.14 -10.62 -8.12
N ASN A 73 -22.05 -10.62 -7.16
CA ASN A 73 -21.74 -10.29 -5.76
C ASN A 73 -20.71 -11.26 -5.15
N TYR A 74 -20.80 -12.55 -5.49
CA TYR A 74 -19.87 -13.58 -5.02
C TYR A 74 -18.42 -13.33 -5.49
N HIS A 75 -18.23 -13.04 -6.79
CA HIS A 75 -16.88 -12.81 -7.33
C HIS A 75 -16.26 -11.47 -6.88
N ILE A 76 -17.07 -10.42 -6.70
CA ILE A 76 -16.61 -9.12 -6.19
C ILE A 76 -16.20 -9.22 -4.71
N GLY A 77 -16.94 -9.98 -3.90
CA GLY A 77 -16.59 -10.20 -2.50
C GLY A 77 -15.22 -10.87 -2.33
N LYS A 78 -14.92 -11.89 -3.15
CA LYS A 78 -13.60 -12.55 -3.14
C LYS A 78 -12.46 -11.60 -3.47
N THR A 79 -12.65 -10.73 -4.47
CA THR A 79 -11.63 -9.74 -4.83
C THR A 79 -11.44 -8.66 -3.78
N MET A 80 -12.50 -8.26 -3.09
CA MET A 80 -12.38 -7.32 -1.97
C MET A 80 -11.59 -7.91 -0.81
N MET A 81 -11.80 -9.18 -0.46
CA MET A 81 -10.98 -9.83 0.58
C MET A 81 -9.50 -9.84 0.22
N LEU A 82 -9.16 -10.06 -1.06
CA LEU A 82 -7.77 -10.01 -1.52
C LEU A 82 -7.16 -8.61 -1.37
N ALA A 83 -7.96 -7.54 -1.57
CA ALA A 83 -7.52 -6.16 -1.41
C ALA A 83 -7.26 -5.74 0.05
N VAL A 84 -7.78 -6.50 1.03
CA VAL A 84 -7.52 -6.25 2.45
C VAL A 84 -6.10 -6.70 2.84
N VAL A 85 -5.56 -7.73 2.19
CA VAL A 85 -4.22 -8.28 2.48
C VAL A 85 -3.11 -7.22 2.40
N PRO A 86 -2.96 -6.43 1.32
CA PRO A 86 -1.90 -5.42 1.25
C PRO A 86 -2.09 -4.29 2.28
N ILE A 87 -3.32 -3.96 2.66
CA ILE A 87 -3.58 -2.96 3.71
C ILE A 87 -3.12 -3.49 5.06
N LEU A 88 -3.45 -4.75 5.37
CA LEU A 88 -2.98 -5.39 6.60
C LEU A 88 -1.45 -5.53 6.61
N ALA A 89 -0.83 -5.88 5.47
CA ALA A 89 0.62 -5.96 5.35
C ALA A 89 1.30 -4.61 5.55
N CYS A 90 0.81 -3.55 4.90
CA CYS A 90 1.34 -2.18 5.07
C CYS A 90 1.11 -1.67 6.50
N GLY A 91 -0.08 -1.90 7.07
CA GLY A 91 -0.40 -1.52 8.44
C GLY A 91 0.44 -2.29 9.46
N TYR A 92 0.69 -3.58 9.23
CA TYR A 92 1.58 -4.39 10.05
C TYR A 92 2.99 -3.82 10.02
N ILE A 93 3.56 -3.59 8.82
CA ILE A 93 4.89 -2.97 8.68
C ILE A 93 4.94 -1.64 9.42
N LEU A 94 3.94 -0.77 9.27
CA LEU A 94 3.91 0.54 9.95
C LEU A 94 3.90 0.42 11.48
N VAL A 95 3.22 -0.59 12.05
CA VAL A 95 3.11 -0.79 13.50
C VAL A 95 4.33 -1.55 14.06
N THR A 96 4.87 -2.50 13.30
CA THR A 96 5.97 -3.37 13.74
C THR A 96 7.34 -2.89 13.33
N ASP A 97 7.48 -1.69 12.76
CA ASP A 97 8.76 -1.06 12.51
C ASP A 97 9.07 -0.01 13.59
N PRO A 98 9.43 -0.41 14.83
CA PRO A 98 9.87 0.50 15.88
C PRO A 98 11.31 1.01 15.67
N HIS A 99 11.92 0.78 14.50
CA HIS A 99 13.35 1.02 14.32
C HIS A 99 13.75 2.52 14.30
N GLU A 100 12.78 3.44 14.20
CA GLU A 100 13.03 4.88 14.09
C GLU A 100 12.87 5.74 15.34
N HIS A 101 12.48 5.20 16.51
CA HIS A 101 12.58 6.03 17.73
C HIS A 101 14.01 6.18 18.25
N ASN A 102 14.96 5.36 17.78
CA ASN A 102 16.37 5.45 18.18
C ASN A 102 17.30 6.14 17.16
N ILE A 103 16.92 6.22 15.88
CA ILE A 103 17.79 6.80 14.82
C ILE A 103 17.56 8.31 14.65
N ALA A 104 16.39 8.83 15.04
CA ALA A 104 16.13 10.28 15.08
C ALA A 104 17.08 11.05 16.02
N ASN A 105 17.75 10.37 16.94
CA ASN A 105 18.81 10.94 17.77
C ASN A 105 20.20 10.90 17.12
N GLN A 106 20.46 9.98 16.18
CA GLN A 106 21.77 9.84 15.56
C GLN A 106 21.99 10.85 14.41
N THR A 107 20.98 11.12 13.58
CA THR A 107 21.14 12.05 12.45
C THR A 107 21.29 13.52 12.89
N LYS A 108 20.87 13.87 14.12
CA LYS A 108 21.07 15.22 14.68
C LYS A 108 22.47 15.45 15.26
N GLN A 109 23.24 14.40 15.51
CA GLN A 109 24.60 14.51 16.11
C GLN A 109 25.72 14.60 15.07
N ASP A 110 25.50 14.20 13.81
CA ASP A 110 26.57 14.07 12.81
C ASP A 110 26.87 15.35 11.99
N ARG A 111 26.33 16.51 12.40
CA ARG A 111 26.57 17.81 11.73
C ARG A 111 26.98 18.93 12.68
N ALA A 112 27.97 18.67 13.53
CA ALA A 112 28.74 19.71 14.20
C ALA A 112 30.24 19.51 13.95
N VAL A 113 30.65 19.58 12.68
CA VAL A 113 32.06 19.78 12.34
C VAL A 113 32.42 21.22 12.75
N GLN A 114 32.91 21.38 13.99
CA GLN A 114 33.59 22.60 14.41
C GLN A 114 34.90 22.68 13.65
N ILE A 115 34.94 23.55 12.63
CA ILE A 115 36.19 23.91 11.96
C ILE A 115 36.88 24.93 12.86
N THR A 116 37.84 24.49 13.67
CA THR A 116 38.76 25.38 14.39
C THR A 116 39.82 25.83 13.40
N ILE A 117 39.78 27.11 13.02
CA ILE A 117 40.87 27.76 12.28
C ILE A 117 41.89 28.22 13.33
N ASN A 118 43.12 27.75 13.21
CA ASN A 118 44.27 28.15 14.03
C ASN A 118 45.01 29.32 13.37
#